data_AF-A0A915HWI6-F1
#
_entry.id   AF-A0A915HWI6-F1
#
_cell.length_a   1.000
_cell.length_b   1.000
_cell.length_c   1.000
_cell.angle_alpha   90.00
_cell.angle_beta   90.00
_cell.angle_gamma   90.00
#
_symmetry.space_group_name_H-M   'P 1'
#
loop_
_entity.id
_entity.type
_entity.pdbx_description
1 polymer ?
#
loop_
_entity_poly.entity_id
_entity_poly.type
_entity_poly.pdbx_seq_one_letter_code
_entity_poly.pdbx_strand_id
1 'polypeptide(L)' 'MTTATHMVFVYGTLKSGEPNHHYLSNSFDEFCKYIGLGQMEKKYPLIIASKYNIPYLLDIVHPDAKV' A
#
# COMPACT_ATOMS: atom_id res chain seq x y z
N MET A 1 17.22 3.18 -22.50
CA MET A 1 15.81 3.58 -22.32
C MET A 1 15.60 3.93 -20.86
N THR A 2 15.17 5.15 -20.54
CA THR A 2 14.88 5.54 -19.17
C THR A 2 13.49 5.00 -18.79
N THR A 3 13.44 4.00 -17.93
CA THR A 3 12.18 3.51 -17.36
C THR A 3 11.61 4.56 -16.41
N ALA A 4 10.37 4.98 -16.61
CA ALA A 4 9.71 5.90 -15.69
C ALA A 4 9.45 5.20 -14.34
N THR A 5 9.97 5.78 -13.27
CA THR A 5 9.73 5.29 -11.90
C THR A 5 8.30 5.61 -11.48
N HIS A 6 7.59 4.61 -10.96
CA HIS A 6 6.25 4.79 -10.39
C HIS A 6 6.35 4.86 -8.87
N MET A 7 5.69 5.86 -8.27
CA MET A 7 5.53 5.96 -6.82
C MET A 7 4.29 5.15 -6.42
N VAL A 8 4.46 4.16 -5.56
CA VAL A 8 3.36 3.31 -5.07
C VAL A 8 3.25 3.44 -3.56
N PHE A 9 2.05 3.73 -3.06
CA PHE A 9 1.73 3.72 -1.64
C PHE A 9 1.08 2.38 -1.27
N VAL A 10 1.71 1.62 -0.36
CA VAL A 10 1.18 0.34 0.12
C VAL A 10 0.51 0.50 1.50
N TYR A 11 -0.70 -0.04 1.65
CA TYR A 11 -1.52 0.11 2.86
C TYR A 11 -1.84 -1.22 3.58
N GLY A 12 -1.61 -2.35 2.91
CA GLY A 12 -2.02 -3.68 3.40
C GLY A 12 -0.84 -4.65 3.56
N THR A 13 -1.05 -5.91 3.17
CA THR A 13 -0.12 -7.03 3.44
C THR A 13 1.26 -6.90 2.77
N LEU A 14 1.48 -5.89 1.93
CA LEU A 14 2.78 -5.59 1.29
C LEU A 14 3.68 -4.70 2.16
N LYS A 15 3.15 -4.08 3.22
CA LYS A 15 3.96 -3.26 4.14
C LYS A 15 5.07 -4.08 4.80
N SER A 16 6.13 -3.41 5.26
CA SER A 16 7.19 -4.05 6.03
C SER A 16 6.63 -4.77 7.26
N GLY A 17 7.02 -6.03 7.45
CA GLY A 17 6.54 -6.89 8.54
C GLY A 17 5.25 -7.64 8.26
N GLU A 18 4.58 -7.39 7.13
CA GLU A 18 3.34 -8.07 6.75
C GLU A 18 3.60 -9.32 5.87
N PRO A 19 2.65 -10.27 5.78
CA PRO A 19 2.89 -11.58 5.16
C PRO A 19 3.40 -11.55 3.72
N ASN A 20 2.99 -10.56 2.93
CA ASN A 20 3.32 -10.45 1.50
C ASN A 20 4.48 -9.48 1.23
N HIS A 21 5.16 -8.96 2.25
CA HIS A 21 6.29 -8.03 2.06
C HIS A 21 7.41 -8.62 1.19
N HIS A 22 7.59 -9.93 1.25
CA HIS A 22 8.62 -10.65 0.52
C HIS A 22 8.56 -10.45 -1.00
N TYR A 23 7.39 -10.13 -1.57
CA TYR A 23 7.28 -9.77 -3.00
C TYR A 23 8.01 -8.47 -3.33
N LEU A 24 8.09 -7.53 -2.40
CA LEU A 24 8.82 -6.27 -2.56
C LEU A 24 10.30 -6.43 -2.19
N SER A 25 10.62 -7.23 -1.17
CA SER A 25 12.00 -7.40 -0.71
C SER A 25 12.83 -8.39 -1.52
N ASN A 26 12.19 -9.36 -2.18
CA ASN A 26 12.88 -10.37 -3.02
C ASN A 26 12.87 -9.99 -4.50
N SER A 27 12.24 -8.87 -4.87
CA SER A 27 12.41 -8.30 -6.20
C SER A 27 13.88 -7.93 -6.35
N PHE A 28 14.52 -8.29 -7.47
CA PHE A 28 15.88 -7.82 -7.78
C PHE A 28 15.93 -6.32 -7.47
N ASP A 29 16.88 -5.88 -6.63
CA ASP A 29 16.92 -4.57 -5.94
C ASP A 29 16.68 -3.34 -6.84
N GLU A 30 16.72 -3.53 -8.16
CA GLU A 30 16.49 -2.55 -9.22
C GLU A 30 15.00 -2.23 -9.49
N PHE A 31 14.04 -3.09 -9.10
CA PHE A 31 12.62 -2.89 -9.44
C PHE A 31 11.79 -2.15 -8.39
N CYS A 32 12.15 -2.22 -7.11
CA CYS A 32 11.40 -1.59 -6.03
C CYS A 32 12.37 -1.06 -4.97
N LYS A 33 12.18 0.21 -4.58
CA LYS A 33 12.99 0.86 -3.55
C LYS A 33 12.07 1.46 -2.49
N TYR A 34 12.33 1.14 -1.22
CA TYR A 34 11.67 1.81 -0.11
C TYR A 34 12.09 3.28 -0.05
N ILE A 35 11.11 4.18 -0.01
CA ILE A 35 11.32 5.64 0.02
C ILE A 35 11.10 6.21 1.43
N GLY A 36 10.07 5.74 2.14
CA GLY A 36 9.74 6.23 3.48
C GLY A 36 8.31 5.90 3.91
N LEU A 37 7.92 6.45 5.05
CA LEU A 37 6.55 6.38 5.56
C LEU A 37 5.68 7.42 4.86
N GLY A 38 4.43 7.05 4.59
CA GLY A 38 3.42 7.95 4.04
C GLY A 38 2.10 7.83 4.78
N GLN A 39 1.29 8.88 4.71
CA GLN A 39 -0.07 8.91 5.19
C GLN A 39 -0.95 9.50 4.10
N MET A 40 -2.10 8.88 3.83
CA MET A 40 -3.06 9.43 2.87
C MET A 40 -3.67 10.72 3.45
N GLU A 41 -3.63 11.80 2.69
CA GLU A 41 -4.28 13.07 3.05
C GLU A 41 -5.80 12.92 3.09
N LYS A 42 -6.37 12.21 2.11
CA LYS A 42 -7.79 11.85 2.08
C LYS A 42 -8.00 10.55 2.85
N LYS A 43 -9.03 10.51 3.69
CA LYS A 43 -9.38 9.28 4.42
C LYS A 43 -10.28 8.40 3.56
N TYR A 44 -9.89 7.14 3.44
CA TYR A 44 -10.62 6.09 2.74
C TYR A 44 -10.89 4.95 3.73
N PRO A 45 -12.06 4.30 3.67
CA PRO A 45 -12.34 3.13 4.49
C PRO A 45 -11.37 1.99 4.15
N LEU A 46 -10.61 1.56 5.15
CA LEU A 46 -9.79 0.35 5.10
C LEU A 46 -10.51 -0.72 5.93
N ILE A 47 -11.01 -1.76 5.27
CA ILE A 47 -11.73 -2.86 5.93
C ILE A 47 -10.96 -4.17 5.80
N ILE A 48 -11.16 -5.07 6.76
CA ILE A 48 -10.67 -6.46 6.69
C ILE A 48 -11.86 -7.34 6.33
N ALA A 49 -11.77 -8.08 5.23
CA ALA A 49 -12.88 -8.89 4.74
C ALA A 49 -12.40 -10.19 4.07
N SER A 50 -13.38 -10.97 3.57
CA SER A 50 -13.22 -12.30 2.97
C SER A 50 -12.75 -13.38 3.97
N LYS A 51 -12.75 -14.64 3.52
CA LYS A 51 -12.26 -15.79 4.30
C LYS A 51 -10.75 -15.72 4.65
N TYR A 52 -10.01 -14.84 3.99
CA TYR A 52 -8.56 -14.70 4.16
C TYR A 52 -8.16 -13.46 4.95
N ASN A 53 -9.12 -12.68 5.48
CA ASN A 53 -8.85 -11.45 6.22
C ASN A 53 -7.96 -10.47 5.43
N ILE A 54 -8.27 -10.30 4.14
CA ILE A 54 -7.52 -9.42 3.24
C ILE A 54 -7.91 -7.96 3.55
N PRO A 55 -6.94 -7.03 3.63
CA PRO A 55 -7.21 -5.60 3.75
C PRO A 55 -7.67 -5.01 2.40
N TYR A 56 -8.83 -4.37 2.38
CA TYR A 56 -9.40 -3.68 1.21
C TYR A 56 -9.50 -2.17 1.49
N LEU A 57 -8.82 -1.36 0.67
CA LEU A 57 -9.05 0.08 0.63
C LEU A 57 -10.15 0.38 -0.37
N LEU A 58 -11.29 0.86 0.11
CA LEU A 58 -12.44 1.13 -0.76
C LEU A 58 -12.27 2.48 -1.45
N ASP A 59 -12.53 2.53 -2.76
CA ASP A 59 -12.48 3.78 -3.56
C ASP A 59 -13.74 4.64 -3.35
N ILE A 60 -13.97 4.98 -2.09
CA ILE A 60 -14.99 5.93 -1.65
C ILE A 60 -14.35 6.84 -0.62
N VAL A 61 -14.39 8.15 -0.87
CA VAL A 61 -13.87 9.12 0.10
C VAL A 61 -14.79 9.12 1.31
N HIS A 62 -14.23 8.95 2.50
CA HIS A 62 -15.03 8.97 3.72
C HIS A 62 -15.57 10.40 3.95
N PRO A 63 -16.90 10.61 4.06
CA PRO A 63 -17.49 11.94 4.15
C PRO A 63 -17.05 12.72 5.40
N ASP A 64 -16.77 12.03 6.51
CA ASP A 64 -16.28 12.65 7.76
C ASP A 64 -14.76 12.63 7.93
N ALA A 65 -14.01 12.69 6.83
CA ALA A 65 -12.56 12.84 6.85
C ALA A 65 -12.15 14.24 7.37
N LYS A 66 -12.47 14.59 8.62
CA LYS A 66 -11.97 15.80 9.28
C LYS A 66 -10.49 15.60 9.60
N VAL A 67 -9.69 16.54 9.12
CA VAL A 67 -8.23 16.69 9.31
C VAL A 67 -7.82 16.28 10.72
#